data_AF-A0A4Y1ZI11-F1
#
_entry.id   AF-A0A4Y1ZI11-F1
#
_cell.length_a   1.000
_cell.length_b   1.000
_cell.length_c   1.000
_cell.angle_alpha   90.00
_cell.angle_beta   90.00
_cell.angle_gamma   90.00
#
_symmetry.space_group_name_H-M   'P 1'
#
loop_
_entity.id
_entity.type
_entity.pdbx_description
1 polymer ?
#
loop_
_entity_poly.entity_id
_entity_poly.type
_entity_poly.pdbx_seq_one_letter_code
_entity_poly.pdbx_strand_id
1 'polypeptide(L)'
;MTIQEDQEAIQHLFRVTCGLESMVLGETQILGQVRESFVHAQQCRTTGTFFNELFKEALTVAKHAQDVTQINDHPVSISYAAVKLIQDYFGPLENKSVVLIGAGEMGTLAQKHLLSSGVRRLTIVNRTKEKADWLAKQSQANSASLESLGEQMKQCDIVLLLPQHRAI
;
A
#
# COMPACT_ATOMS: atom_id res chain seq x y z
N MET A 1 -3.80 24.13 -4.42
CA MET A 1 -5.08 23.78 -3.77
C MET A 1 -6.14 23.85 -4.85
N THR A 2 -6.75 22.73 -5.21
CA THR A 2 -7.86 22.68 -6.16
C THR A 2 -9.17 22.83 -5.39
N ILE A 3 -10.09 23.66 -5.89
CA ILE A 3 -11.45 23.80 -5.37
C ILE A 3 -12.37 23.22 -6.43
N GLN A 4 -13.36 22.44 -6.00
CA GLN A 4 -14.40 21.90 -6.88
C GLN A 4 -15.76 22.22 -6.30
N GLU A 5 -16.70 22.48 -7.19
CA GLU A 5 -18.05 22.95 -6.87
C GLU A 5 -19.09 22.04 -7.51
N ASP A 6 -20.25 21.95 -6.88
CA ASP A 6 -21.43 21.23 -7.37
C ASP A 6 -21.12 19.82 -7.93
N GLN A 7 -21.33 19.64 -9.23
CA GLN A 7 -21.21 18.36 -9.91
C GLN A 7 -19.76 17.88 -10.00
N GLU A 8 -18.78 18.79 -10.08
CA GLU A 8 -17.36 18.41 -10.09
C GLU A 8 -16.97 17.81 -8.74
N ALA A 9 -17.39 18.44 -7.63
CA ALA A 9 -17.11 17.93 -6.29
C ALA A 9 -17.71 16.53 -6.07
N ILE A 10 -18.95 16.32 -6.54
CA ILE A 10 -19.60 15.00 -6.51
C ILE A 10 -18.80 14.00 -7.35
N GLN A 11 -18.47 14.34 -8.60
CA GLN A 11 -17.75 13.46 -9.49
C GLN A 11 -16.36 13.09 -8.94
N HIS A 12 -15.66 14.05 -8.33
CA HIS A 12 -14.38 13.80 -7.70
C HIS A 12 -14.50 12.89 -6.48
N LEU A 13 -15.53 13.05 -5.63
CA LEU A 13 -15.79 12.09 -4.56
C LEU A 13 -15.96 10.67 -5.11
N PHE A 14 -16.74 10.47 -6.18
CA PHE A 14 -16.88 9.16 -6.81
C PHE A 14 -15.54 8.64 -7.35
N ARG A 15 -14.76 9.46 -8.07
CA ARG A 15 -13.46 9.08 -8.62
C ARG A 15 -12.45 8.71 -7.54
N VAL A 16 -12.35 9.52 -6.48
CA VAL A 16 -11.50 9.25 -5.31
C VAL A 16 -11.94 7.95 -4.63
N THR A 17 -13.24 7.78 -4.35
CA THR A 17 -13.75 6.59 -3.65
C THR A 17 -13.55 5.31 -4.48
N CYS A 18 -13.58 5.41 -5.81
CA CYS A 18 -13.25 4.32 -6.73
C CYS A 18 -11.73 4.08 -6.88
N GLY A 19 -10.88 4.90 -6.25
CA GLY A 19 -9.42 4.77 -6.32
C GLY A 19 -8.81 5.27 -7.64
N LEU A 20 -9.57 5.97 -8.48
CA LEU A 20 -9.11 6.46 -9.79
C LEU A 20 -8.14 7.65 -9.68
N GLU A 21 -8.20 8.37 -8.56
CA GLU A 21 -7.27 9.46 -8.23
C GLU A 21 -6.05 8.99 -7.42
N SER A 22 -5.91 7.68 -7.18
CA SER A 22 -4.76 7.14 -6.47
C SER A 22 -3.53 7.15 -7.37
N MET A 23 -2.34 7.37 -6.79
CA MET A 23 -1.06 7.12 -7.47
C MET A 23 -0.96 5.68 -7.98
N VAL A 24 -1.71 4.76 -7.34
CA VAL A 24 -1.77 3.38 -7.77
C VAL A 24 -3.22 2.92 -7.91
N LEU A 25 -3.60 2.66 -9.16
CA LEU A 25 -4.95 2.26 -9.56
C LEU A 25 -5.34 0.93 -8.89
N GLY A 26 -6.51 0.91 -8.24
CA GLY A 26 -7.04 -0.31 -7.60
C GLY A 26 -6.62 -0.52 -6.15
N GLU A 27 -5.97 0.46 -5.50
CA GLU A 27 -5.71 0.36 -4.06
C GLU A 27 -7.01 0.46 -3.24
N THR A 28 -7.33 -0.60 -2.49
CA THR A 28 -8.52 -0.68 -1.64
C THR A 28 -8.45 0.20 -0.38
N GLN A 29 -7.27 0.75 -0.06
CA GLN A 29 -7.08 1.62 1.11
C GLN A 29 -7.89 2.91 1.02
N ILE A 30 -8.04 3.51 -0.17
CA ILE A 30 -8.79 4.77 -0.33
C ILE A 30 -10.27 4.58 0.02
N LEU A 31 -10.89 3.49 -0.44
CA LEU A 31 -12.27 3.15 -0.08
C LEU A 31 -12.44 2.99 1.44
N GLY A 32 -11.47 2.35 2.09
CA GLY A 32 -11.42 2.21 3.55
C GLY A 32 -11.35 3.55 4.28
N GLN A 33 -10.43 4.42 3.86
CA GLN A 33 -10.24 5.75 4.45
C GLN A 33 -11.46 6.66 4.27
N VAL A 34 -12.09 6.64 3.09
CA VAL A 34 -13.33 7.39 2.85
C VAL A 34 -14.46 6.88 3.75
N ARG A 35 -14.58 5.56 3.90
CA ARG A 35 -15.56 4.94 4.81
C ARG A 35 -15.32 5.33 6.26
N GLU A 36 -14.09 5.27 6.74
CA GLU A 36 -13.72 5.65 8.11
C GLU A 36 -14.01 7.13 8.37
N SER A 37 -13.64 8.00 7.44
CA SER A 37 -13.92 9.45 7.50
C SER A 37 -15.43 9.72 7.55
N PHE A 38 -16.21 9.01 6.74
CA PHE A 38 -17.67 9.14 6.73
C PHE A 38 -18.31 8.65 8.04
N VAL A 39 -17.84 7.53 8.60
CA VAL A 39 -18.31 7.04 9.90
C VAL A 39 -17.96 8.03 11.01
N HIS A 40 -16.75 8.59 10.99
CA HIS A 40 -16.34 9.61 11.94
C HIS A 40 -17.20 10.88 11.86
N ALA A 41 -17.46 11.38 10.65
CA ALA A 41 -18.31 12.55 10.44
C ALA A 41 -19.77 12.32 10.91
N GLN A 42 -20.30 11.10 10.73
CA GLN A 42 -21.60 10.72 11.28
C GLN A 42 -21.62 10.73 12.80
N GLN A 43 -20.56 10.22 13.46
CA GLN A 43 -20.43 10.25 14.92
C GLN A 43 -20.39 11.69 15.44
N CYS A 44 -19.71 12.59 14.73
CA CYS A 44 -19.68 14.02 15.02
C CYS A 44 -20.96 14.78 14.61
N ARG A 45 -21.91 14.12 13.95
CA ARG A 45 -23.18 14.70 13.45
C ARG A 45 -22.98 15.87 12.46
N THR A 46 -21.94 15.81 11.63
CA THR A 46 -21.58 16.88 10.67
C THR A 46 -22.02 16.61 9.24
N THR A 47 -22.64 15.46 8.94
CA THR A 47 -23.02 15.06 7.57
C THR A 47 -24.42 15.51 7.14
N GLY A 48 -25.40 15.51 8.03
CA GLY A 48 -26.81 15.75 7.65
C GLY A 48 -27.33 14.75 6.60
N THR A 49 -28.53 14.96 6.07
CA THR A 49 -29.19 14.01 5.14
C THR A 49 -28.44 13.90 3.81
N PHE A 50 -28.07 15.04 3.22
CA PHE A 50 -27.47 15.10 1.89
C PHE A 50 -26.13 14.34 1.82
N PHE A 51 -25.18 14.65 2.70
CA PHE A 51 -23.89 13.95 2.67
C PHE A 51 -24.02 12.49 3.13
N ASN A 52 -25.02 12.15 3.96
CA ASN A 52 -25.28 10.75 4.29
C ASN A 52 -25.68 9.92 3.07
N GLU A 53 -26.54 10.44 2.20
CA GLU A 53 -26.94 9.76 0.98
C GLU A 53 -25.79 9.72 -0.02
N LEU A 54 -25.15 10.87 -0.27
CA LEU A 54 -24.05 10.98 -1.22
C LEU A 54 -22.88 10.03 -0.90
N PHE A 55 -22.40 9.99 0.35
CA PHE A 55 -21.30 9.10 0.72
C PHE A 55 -21.72 7.62 0.71
N LYS A 56 -22.97 7.29 1.05
CA LYS A 56 -23.48 5.91 0.92
C LYS A 56 -23.50 5.46 -0.53
N GLU A 57 -23.95 6.32 -1.45
CA GLU A 57 -23.92 6.01 -2.88
C GLU A 57 -22.49 5.89 -3.40
N ALA A 58 -21.59 6.82 -3.06
CA ALA A 58 -20.19 6.75 -3.46
C ALA A 58 -19.51 5.43 -3.01
N LEU A 59 -19.72 5.02 -1.76
CA LEU A 59 -19.20 3.75 -1.24
C LEU A 59 -19.82 2.52 -1.93
N THR A 60 -21.09 2.60 -2.32
CA THR A 60 -21.80 1.51 -3.00
C THR A 60 -21.31 1.35 -4.45
N VAL A 61 -21.21 2.46 -5.17
CA VAL A 61 -20.68 2.50 -6.54
C VAL A 61 -19.24 2.03 -6.59
N ALA A 62 -18.40 2.45 -5.63
CA ALA A 62 -17.00 2.02 -5.60
C ALA A 62 -16.85 0.51 -5.40
N LYS A 63 -17.64 -0.10 -4.51
CA LYS A 63 -17.66 -1.56 -4.34
C LYS A 63 -18.12 -2.28 -5.60
N HIS A 64 -19.21 -1.80 -6.20
CA HIS A 64 -19.72 -2.38 -7.44
C HIS A 64 -18.71 -2.26 -8.59
N ALA A 65 -18.06 -1.12 -8.74
CA ALA A 65 -17.00 -0.93 -9.72
C ALA A 65 -15.84 -1.90 -9.48
N GLN A 66 -15.42 -2.08 -8.23
CA GLN A 66 -14.38 -3.04 -7.86
C GLN A 66 -14.75 -4.48 -8.22
N ASP A 67 -16.00 -4.88 -7.96
CA ASP A 67 -16.50 -6.22 -8.24
C ASP A 67 -16.61 -6.51 -9.76
N VAL A 68 -17.03 -5.52 -10.56
CA VAL A 68 -17.30 -5.71 -12.00
C VAL A 68 -16.06 -5.49 -12.86
N THR A 69 -15.15 -4.59 -12.47
CA THR A 69 -14.01 -4.20 -13.32
C THR A 69 -12.75 -4.99 -13.03
N GLN A 70 -12.73 -5.82 -11.98
CA GLN A 70 -11.52 -6.52 -11.53
C GLN A 70 -10.34 -5.56 -11.28
N ILE A 71 -10.59 -4.25 -11.08
CA ILE A 71 -9.53 -3.27 -10.81
C ILE A 71 -8.74 -3.62 -9.53
N ASN A 72 -9.33 -4.45 -8.67
CA ASN A 72 -8.72 -5.02 -7.48
C ASN A 72 -8.05 -6.40 -7.69
N ASP A 73 -8.26 -7.09 -8.81
CA ASP A 73 -7.70 -8.45 -9.01
C ASP A 73 -6.17 -8.42 -9.13
N HIS A 74 -5.64 -7.26 -9.54
CA HIS A 74 -4.23 -6.92 -9.42
C HIS A 74 -4.13 -5.53 -8.80
N PRO A 75 -4.20 -5.40 -7.46
CA PRO A 75 -3.80 -4.16 -6.84
C PRO A 75 -2.32 -4.04 -7.20
N VAL A 76 -2.03 -3.14 -8.13
CA VAL A 76 -0.71 -2.55 -8.22
C VAL A 76 -0.63 -1.86 -6.85
N SER A 77 -0.10 -2.55 -5.86
CA SER A 77 0.13 -1.94 -4.55
C SER A 77 1.34 -1.04 -4.71
N ILE A 78 1.47 0.02 -3.90
CA ILE A 78 2.73 0.78 -3.81
C ILE A 78 3.94 -0.16 -3.66
N SER A 79 3.75 -1.29 -2.96
CA SER A 79 4.77 -2.32 -2.80
C SER A 79 5.12 -3.05 -4.10
N TYR A 80 4.13 -3.42 -4.91
CA TYR A 80 4.34 -3.98 -6.26
C TYR A 80 4.98 -2.96 -7.19
N ALA A 81 4.47 -1.73 -7.23
CA ALA A 81 5.01 -0.65 -8.04
C ALA A 81 6.48 -0.38 -7.70
N ALA A 82 6.83 -0.36 -6.40
CA ALA A 82 8.22 -0.20 -5.97
C ALA A 82 9.12 -1.33 -6.48
N VAL A 83 8.68 -2.60 -6.40
CA VAL A 83 9.44 -3.74 -6.93
C VAL A 83 9.57 -3.65 -8.45
N LYS A 84 8.51 -3.22 -9.14
CA LYS A 84 8.53 -3.05 -10.59
C LYS A 84 9.52 -1.96 -11.02
N LEU A 85 9.54 -0.82 -10.32
CA LEU A 85 10.51 0.24 -10.54
C LEU A 85 11.96 -0.23 -10.31
N ILE A 86 12.18 -1.05 -9.28
CA ILE A 86 13.48 -1.68 -9.03
C ILE A 86 13.89 -2.54 -10.23
N GLN A 87 12.99 -3.37 -10.77
CA GLN A 87 13.26 -4.20 -11.94
C GLN A 87 13.52 -3.37 -13.20
N ASP A 88 12.76 -2.30 -13.41
CA ASP A 88 12.92 -1.45 -14.59
C ASP A 88 14.27 -0.70 -14.58
N TYR A 89 14.80 -0.39 -13.38
CA TYR A 89 16.11 0.27 -13.22
C TYR A 89 17.30 -0.73 -13.19
N PHE A 90 17.18 -1.84 -12.46
CA PHE A 90 18.28 -2.78 -12.23
C PHE A 90 18.25 -4.03 -13.13
N GLY A 91 17.17 -4.25 -13.88
CA GLY A 91 16.93 -5.48 -14.62
C GLY A 91 16.52 -6.65 -13.71
N PRO A 92 16.79 -7.90 -14.13
CA PRO A 92 16.47 -9.10 -13.35
C PRO A 92 17.07 -9.09 -11.93
N LEU A 93 16.30 -9.54 -10.93
CA LEU A 93 16.71 -9.51 -9.52
C LEU A 93 17.44 -10.78 -9.05
N GLU A 94 17.60 -11.76 -9.92
CA GLU A 94 18.20 -13.09 -9.66
C GLU A 94 19.60 -13.03 -9.06
N ASN A 95 20.34 -11.96 -9.31
CA ASN A 95 21.68 -11.75 -8.76
C ASN A 95 21.73 -10.63 -7.70
N LYS A 96 20.60 -10.01 -7.40
CA LYS A 96 20.50 -8.86 -6.51
C LYS A 96 20.16 -9.27 -5.09
N SER A 97 20.72 -8.51 -4.16
CA SER A 97 20.44 -8.59 -2.74
C SER A 97 19.71 -7.35 -2.27
N VAL A 98 18.59 -7.55 -1.58
CA VAL A 98 17.67 -6.49 -1.17
C VAL A 98 17.56 -6.47 0.35
N VAL A 99 17.67 -5.28 0.93
CA VAL A 99 17.29 -5.03 2.33
C VAL A 99 15.92 -4.37 2.34
N LEU A 100 14.93 -5.05 2.92
CA LEU A 100 13.59 -4.53 3.12
C LEU A 100 13.46 -3.99 4.54
N ILE A 101 13.23 -2.69 4.68
CA ILE A 101 13.00 -2.03 5.96
C ILE A 101 11.50 -1.80 6.15
N GLY A 102 10.91 -2.54 7.10
CA GLY A 102 9.49 -2.48 7.43
C GLY A 102 8.81 -3.85 7.30
N ALA A 103 8.20 -4.30 8.38
CA ALA A 103 7.44 -5.57 8.44
C ALA A 103 5.94 -5.33 8.73
N GLY A 104 5.36 -4.29 8.13
CA GLY A 104 3.91 -4.04 8.12
C GLY A 104 3.24 -4.67 6.89
N GLU A 105 1.97 -4.36 6.64
CA GLU A 105 1.20 -4.88 5.49
C GLU A 105 1.91 -4.66 4.14
N MET A 106 2.41 -3.44 3.90
CA MET A 106 3.20 -3.12 2.71
C MET A 106 4.51 -3.93 2.64
N GLY A 107 5.20 -4.10 3.76
CA GLY A 107 6.40 -4.95 3.83
C GLY A 107 6.12 -6.39 3.43
N THR A 108 4.99 -6.95 3.89
CA THR A 108 4.55 -8.30 3.53
C THR A 108 4.26 -8.43 2.04
N LEU A 109 3.60 -7.43 1.43
CA LEU A 109 3.36 -7.42 -0.02
C LEU A 109 4.66 -7.30 -0.81
N ALA A 110 5.53 -6.36 -0.43
CA ALA A 110 6.82 -6.18 -1.09
C ALA A 110 7.70 -7.42 -1.02
N GLN A 111 7.75 -8.09 0.12
CA GLN A 111 8.46 -9.36 0.29
C GLN A 111 7.96 -10.41 -0.72
N LYS A 112 6.65 -10.60 -0.85
CA LYS A 112 6.07 -11.55 -1.82
C LYS A 112 6.46 -11.20 -3.25
N HIS A 113 6.42 -9.92 -3.61
CA HIS A 113 6.79 -9.46 -4.95
C HIS A 113 8.29 -9.60 -5.24
N LEU A 114 9.17 -9.32 -4.27
CA LEU A 114 10.62 -9.49 -4.41
C LEU A 114 11.00 -10.96 -4.61
N LEU A 115 10.36 -11.87 -3.87
CA LEU A 115 10.63 -13.31 -3.98
C LEU A 115 10.09 -13.91 -5.27
N SER A 116 8.87 -13.54 -5.67
CA SER A 116 8.32 -13.95 -6.98
C SER A 116 9.13 -13.37 -8.15
N SER A 117 9.82 -12.24 -7.94
CA SER A 117 10.76 -11.64 -8.88
C SER A 117 12.17 -12.27 -8.85
N GLY A 118 12.37 -13.31 -8.04
CA GLY A 118 13.59 -14.11 -8.03
C GLY A 118 14.77 -13.51 -7.27
N VAL A 119 14.56 -12.57 -6.33
CA VAL A 119 15.68 -11.94 -5.61
C VAL A 119 16.64 -12.97 -4.99
N ARG A 120 17.95 -12.82 -5.21
CA ARG A 120 18.97 -13.76 -4.69
C ARG A 120 18.98 -13.86 -3.18
N ARG A 121 18.88 -12.70 -2.52
CA ARG A 121 18.94 -12.59 -1.06
C ARG A 121 18.06 -11.46 -0.60
N LEU A 122 17.10 -11.78 0.26
CA LEU A 122 16.24 -10.81 0.93
C LEU A 122 16.58 -10.78 2.42
N THR A 123 16.87 -9.60 2.96
CA THR A 123 17.03 -9.38 4.40
C THR A 123 15.97 -8.39 4.88
N ILE A 124 15.19 -8.79 5.88
CA ILE A 124 14.11 -7.98 6.47
C ILE A 124 14.60 -7.37 7.76
N VAL A 125 14.46 -6.05 7.87
CA VAL A 125 14.78 -5.28 9.07
C VAL A 125 13.54 -4.54 9.52
N ASN A 126 13.29 -4.54 10.83
CA ASN A 126 12.17 -3.82 11.40
C ASN A 126 12.52 -3.30 12.80
N ARG A 127 11.84 -2.23 13.24
CA ARG A 127 12.03 -1.66 14.59
C ARG A 127 11.82 -2.70 15.69
N THR A 128 10.81 -3.55 15.52
CA THR A 128 10.56 -4.71 16.38
C THR A 128 11.11 -5.94 15.69
N LYS A 129 12.18 -6.54 16.23
CA LYS A 129 12.91 -7.66 15.61
C LYS A 129 11.99 -8.87 15.39
N GLU A 130 11.11 -9.15 16.33
CA GLU A 130 10.16 -10.26 16.29
C GLU A 130 9.26 -10.20 15.05
N LYS A 131 8.88 -8.99 14.61
CA LYS A 131 8.09 -8.81 13.38
C LYS A 131 8.92 -9.10 12.12
N ALA A 132 10.19 -8.73 12.10
CA ALA A 132 11.09 -9.07 10.99
C ALA A 132 11.32 -10.59 10.93
N ASP A 133 11.57 -11.22 12.08
CA ASP A 133 11.75 -12.67 12.20
C ASP A 133 10.49 -13.43 11.77
N TRP A 134 9.31 -12.98 12.21
CA TRP A 134 8.04 -13.56 11.82
C TRP A 134 7.83 -13.49 10.32
N LEU A 135 8.05 -12.32 9.72
CA LEU A 135 7.86 -12.13 8.29
C LEU A 135 8.86 -12.95 7.48
N ALA A 136 10.13 -12.96 7.88
CA ALA A 136 11.19 -13.71 7.21
C ALA A 136 10.94 -15.24 7.21
N LYS A 137 10.43 -15.78 8.32
CA LYS A 137 10.06 -17.20 8.44
C LYS A 137 9.01 -17.64 7.43
N GLN A 138 8.11 -16.76 7.00
CA GLN A 138 7.05 -17.11 6.04
C GLN A 138 7.57 -17.43 4.65
N SER A 139 8.82 -17.08 4.34
CA SER A 139 9.29 -17.06 2.95
C SER A 139 10.79 -17.33 2.79
N GLN A 140 11.41 -17.95 3.79
CA GLN A 140 12.85 -18.28 3.82
C GLN A 140 13.77 -17.07 3.56
N ALA A 141 13.30 -15.86 3.85
CA ALA A 141 14.14 -14.67 3.84
C ALA A 141 15.02 -14.62 5.12
N ASN A 142 16.02 -13.76 5.10
CA ASN A 142 16.80 -13.45 6.30
C ASN A 142 16.10 -12.36 7.09
N SER A 143 16.29 -12.34 8.41
CA SER A 143 15.96 -11.20 9.26
C SER A 143 17.22 -10.68 9.94
N ALA A 144 17.27 -9.37 10.15
CA ALA A 144 18.36 -8.71 10.84
C ALA A 144 17.82 -7.66 11.81
N SER A 145 18.58 -7.36 12.86
CA SER A 145 18.19 -6.34 13.83
C SER A 145 18.51 -4.94 13.30
N LEU A 146 17.85 -3.91 13.84
CA LEU A 146 18.04 -2.54 13.39
C LEU A 146 19.48 -2.04 13.65
N GLU A 147 20.13 -2.55 14.69
CA GLU A 147 21.52 -2.25 15.03
C GLU A 147 22.49 -2.75 13.94
N SER A 148 22.18 -3.90 13.33
CA SER A 148 22.96 -4.48 12.23
C SER A 148 22.65 -3.89 10.85
N LEU A 149 21.70 -2.95 10.75
CA LEU A 149 21.24 -2.38 9.48
C LEU A 149 22.40 -1.81 8.65
N GLY A 150 23.34 -1.11 9.29
CA GLY A 150 24.49 -0.54 8.60
C GLY A 150 25.40 -1.58 7.92
N GLU A 151 25.54 -2.77 8.51
CA GLU A 151 26.29 -3.87 7.91
C GLU A 151 25.52 -4.50 6.76
N GLN A 152 24.21 -4.70 6.92
CA GLN A 152 23.34 -5.23 5.86
C GLN A 152 23.31 -4.31 4.64
N MET A 153 23.25 -2.99 4.86
CA MET A 153 23.25 -2.00 3.78
C MET A 153 24.55 -2.03 2.95
N LYS A 154 25.71 -2.28 3.58
CA LYS A 154 27.00 -2.41 2.87
C LYS A 154 27.06 -3.64 1.97
N GLN A 155 26.26 -4.66 2.25
CA GLN A 155 26.27 -5.93 1.54
C GLN A 155 25.11 -6.05 0.54
N CYS A 156 24.23 -5.05 0.45
CA CYS A 156 23.06 -5.10 -0.42
C CYS A 156 23.23 -4.25 -1.68
N ASP A 157 22.50 -4.62 -2.73
CA ASP A 157 22.43 -3.84 -3.97
C ASP A 157 21.33 -2.78 -3.89
N ILE A 158 20.24 -3.09 -3.18
CA ILE A 158 19.02 -2.28 -3.12
C ILE A 158 18.52 -2.23 -1.69
N VAL A 159 18.12 -1.03 -1.24
CA VAL A 159 17.38 -0.83 0.01
C VAL A 159 15.97 -0.36 -0.33
N LEU A 160 14.97 -1.12 0.12
CA LEU A 160 13.56 -0.76 -0.01
C LEU A 160 13.00 -0.41 1.38
N LEU A 161 12.65 0.87 1.57
CA LEU A 161 12.08 1.38 2.81
C LEU A 161 10.57 1.55 2.64
N LEU A 162 9.78 0.83 3.45
CA LEU A 162 8.33 0.93 3.47
C LEU A 162 7.86 1.32 4.89
N PRO A 163 7.50 2.60 5.11
CA PRO A 163 7.02 3.05 6.41
C PRO A 163 5.68 2.40 6.75
N GLN A 164 5.45 2.13 8.04
CA GLN A 164 4.11 1.78 8.52
C GLN A 164 3.27 3.07 8.56
N HIS A 165 2.21 3.12 7.76
CA HIS A 165 1.22 4.16 7.87
C HIS A 165 0.58 4.04 9.26
N ARG A 166 0.76 5.05 10.13
CA ARG A 166 -0.18 5.24 11.24
C ARG A 166 -1.45 5.79 10.61
N ALA A 167 -2.57 5.09 10.73
CA ALA A 167 -3.87 5.73 10.56
C ALA A 167 -3.88 6.93 11.50
N ILE A 168 -4.13 8.12 10.94
CA ILE A 168 -4.37 9.35 11.70
C ILE A 168 -5.87 9.39 11.95
#